data_AF-A0A9C7SCZ0-F1
#
_entry.id   AF-A0A9C7SCZ0-F1
#
_cell.length_a   1.000
_cell.length_b   1.000
_cell.length_c   1.000
_cell.angle_alpha   90.00
_cell.angle_beta   90.00
_cell.angle_gamma   90.00
#
_symmetry.space_group_name_H-M   'P 1'
#
loop_
_entity.id
_entity.type
_entity.pdbx_description
1 polymer ?
#
loop_
_entity_poly.entity_id
_entity_poly.type
_entity_poly.pdbx_seq_one_letter_code
_entity_poly.pdbx_strand_id
1 'polypeptide(L)'
;MEATDYPVVISALQHYAYCPRQFALIHIEQVWADNYFTAHGNLLHERVDSCEPEQRGNVRYERGVAVKSQQLGLTGKLDLLEIEGKSPANYFPVEYKRGKPKIEDWDKIQLCAQAMC
;
A
#
# COMPACT_ATOMS: atom_id res chain seq x y z
N MET A 1 4.15 -16.47 -22.71
CA MET A 1 4.19 -16.42 -21.23
C MET A 1 2.80 -16.01 -20.82
N GLU A 2 1.95 -16.96 -20.42
CA GLU A 2 0.58 -16.66 -19.98
C GLU A 2 0.70 -15.76 -18.75
N ALA A 3 0.27 -14.51 -18.89
CA ALA A 3 0.08 -13.64 -17.76
C ALA A 3 -0.95 -14.33 -16.86
N THR A 4 -0.58 -14.61 -15.62
CA THR A 4 -1.53 -15.09 -14.63
C THR A 4 -2.68 -14.09 -14.57
N ASP A 5 -3.90 -14.54 -14.88
CA ASP A 5 -5.14 -13.74 -14.97
C ASP A 5 -5.56 -13.06 -13.65
N TYR A 6 -4.76 -13.24 -12.59
CA TYR A 6 -5.01 -12.73 -11.26
C TYR A 6 -3.89 -11.77 -10.83
N PRO A 7 -4.19 -10.48 -10.62
CA PRO A 7 -3.20 -9.52 -10.15
C PRO A 7 -2.78 -9.84 -8.70
N VAL A 8 -1.50 -9.66 -8.40
CA VAL A 8 -0.94 -9.78 -7.06
C VAL A 8 -1.22 -8.50 -6.28
N VAL A 9 -1.69 -8.64 -5.04
CA VAL A 9 -1.89 -7.48 -4.16
C VAL A 9 -0.53 -6.92 -3.72
N ILE A 10 -0.35 -5.59 -3.78
CA ILE A 10 0.95 -4.94 -3.55
C ILE A 10 1.53 -5.26 -2.17
N SER A 11 0.71 -5.33 -1.12
CA SER A 11 1.14 -5.70 0.24
C SER A 11 1.76 -7.11 0.31
N ALA A 12 1.43 -8.00 -0.64
CA ALA A 12 2.01 -9.33 -0.68
C ALA A 12 3.51 -9.33 -0.98
N LEU A 13 4.01 -8.35 -1.73
CA LEU A 13 5.43 -8.20 -2.00
C LEU A 13 6.21 -7.93 -0.69
N GLN A 14 5.67 -7.05 0.16
CA GLN A 14 6.27 -6.73 1.46
C GLN A 14 6.19 -7.91 2.43
N HIS A 15 5.04 -8.60 2.52
CA HIS A 15 4.91 -9.79 3.36
C HIS A 15 5.87 -10.91 2.93
N TYR A 16 6.07 -11.11 1.63
CA TYR A 16 6.99 -12.12 1.13
C TYR A 16 8.46 -11.75 1.42
N ALA A 17 8.82 -10.49 1.18
CA ALA A 17 10.16 -9.99 1.47
C ALA A 17 10.51 -10.06 2.96
N TYR A 18 9.52 -9.83 3.83
CA TYR A 18 9.67 -10.04 5.27
C TYR A 18 9.86 -11.52 5.62
N CYS A 19 8.93 -12.36 5.21
CA CYS A 19 8.94 -13.78 5.51
C CYS A 19 7.99 -14.55 4.57
N PRO A 20 8.49 -15.48 3.74
CA PRO A 20 7.63 -16.31 2.88
C PRO A 20 6.56 -17.09 3.66
N ARG A 21 6.85 -17.49 4.90
CA ARG A 21 5.87 -18.13 5.79
C ARG A 21 4.74 -17.17 6.20
N GLN A 22 5.04 -15.90 6.50
CA GLN A 22 4.02 -14.90 6.79
C GLN A 22 3.17 -14.63 5.55
N PHE A 23 3.78 -14.50 4.38
CA PHE A 23 3.06 -14.39 3.11
C PHE A 23 2.08 -15.56 2.93
N ALA A 24 2.52 -16.80 3.12
CA ALA A 24 1.66 -17.96 2.98
C ALA A 24 0.50 -17.93 3.98
N LEU A 25 0.76 -17.59 5.25
CA LEU A 25 -0.29 -17.44 6.26
C LEU A 25 -1.36 -16.42 5.85
N ILE A 26 -0.94 -15.25 5.38
CA ILE A 26 -1.84 -14.12 5.08
C ILE A 26 -2.56 -14.32 3.74
N HIS A 27 -1.82 -14.65 2.68
CA HIS A 27 -2.33 -14.59 1.30
C HIS A 27 -2.78 -15.93 0.74
N ILE A 28 -2.24 -17.05 1.23
CA ILE A 28 -2.61 -18.40 0.76
C ILE A 28 -3.59 -19.06 1.74
N GLU A 29 -3.19 -19.19 3.01
CA GLU A 29 -3.97 -19.90 4.04
C GLU A 29 -5.09 -19.02 4.61
N GLN A 30 -5.08 -17.70 4.36
CA GLN A 30 -6.05 -16.73 4.87
C GLN A 30 -6.22 -16.83 6.40
N VAL A 31 -5.12 -17.12 7.11
CA VAL A 31 -5.08 -17.22 8.57
C VAL A 31 -5.02 -15.81 9.14
N TRP A 32 -6.20 -15.19 9.21
CA TRP A 32 -6.46 -13.94 9.91
C TRP A 32 -6.74 -14.24 11.39
N ALA A 33 -5.74 -14.73 12.11
CA ALA A 33 -5.81 -14.59 13.56
C ALA A 33 -5.64 -13.09 13.83
N ASP A 34 -6.67 -12.45 14.39
CA ASP A 34 -6.66 -11.08 14.92
C ASP A 34 -5.48 -10.88 15.87
N ASN A 35 -4.29 -10.75 15.31
CA ASN A 35 -3.13 -10.34 16.05
C ASN A 35 -3.31 -8.85 16.28
N TYR A 36 -2.97 -8.43 17.50
CA TYR A 36 -3.09 -7.04 17.94
C TYR A 36 -2.45 -6.04 16.95
N PHE A 37 -1.41 -6.44 16.21
CA PHE A 37 -0.70 -5.57 15.27
C PHE A 37 -1.49 -5.31 13.97
N THR A 38 -2.20 -6.30 13.44
CA THR A 38 -3.06 -6.16 12.25
C THR A 38 -4.32 -5.36 12.57
N ALA A 39 -4.99 -5.65 13.68
CA ALA A 39 -6.16 -4.88 14.11
C ALA A 39 -5.80 -3.41 14.39
N HIS A 40 -4.63 -3.16 15.00
CA HIS A 40 -4.16 -1.79 15.24
C HIS A 40 -3.64 -1.11 13.98
N GLY A 41 -3.06 -1.85 13.03
CA GLY A 41 -2.73 -1.36 11.70
C GLY A 41 -3.99 -0.90 10.97
N ASN A 42 -5.02 -1.75 10.95
CA ASN A 42 -6.32 -1.40 10.37
C ASN A 42 -6.93 -0.18 11.02
N LEU A 43 -6.89 -0.03 12.35
CA LEU A 43 -7.35 1.19 13.04
C LEU A 43 -6.55 2.44 12.64
N LEU A 44 -5.24 2.32 12.41
CA LEU A 44 -4.42 3.42 11.90
C LEU A 44 -4.86 3.79 10.48
N HIS A 45 -5.01 2.81 9.60
CA HIS A 45 -5.43 3.02 8.22
C HIS A 45 -6.88 3.51 8.14
N GLU A 46 -7.81 3.00 8.95
CA GLU A 46 -9.19 3.49 9.05
C GLU A 46 -9.23 4.96 9.47
N ARG A 47 -8.39 5.36 10.43
CA ARG A 47 -8.30 6.77 10.82
C ARG A 47 -7.77 7.64 9.68
N VAL A 48 -6.77 7.16 8.94
CA VAL A 48 -6.26 7.86 7.75
C VAL A 48 -7.34 7.92 6.68
N ASP A 49 -7.90 6.79 6.28
CA ASP A 49 -8.96 6.63 5.28
C ASP A 49 -10.24 7.43 5.59
N SER A 50 -10.58 7.62 6.87
CA SER A 50 -11.79 8.36 7.30
C SER A 50 -11.69 9.89 7.15
N CYS A 51 -10.51 10.42 6.84
CA CYS A 51 -10.34 11.85 6.62
C CYS A 51 -10.74 12.24 5.20
N GLU A 52 -11.67 13.20 5.09
CA GLU A 52 -12.10 13.82 3.84
C GLU A 52 -10.91 14.31 2.98
N PRO A 53 -11.05 14.32 1.64
CA PRO A 53 -10.07 14.90 0.75
C PRO A 53 -9.70 16.31 1.19
N GLU A 54 -8.41 16.57 1.33
CA GLU A 54 -7.91 17.84 1.85
C GLU A 54 -7.07 18.53 0.77
N GLN A 55 -7.18 19.86 0.66
CA GLN A 55 -6.27 20.66 -0.15
C GLN A 55 -5.57 21.67 0.75
N ARG A 56 -4.24 21.61 0.79
CA ARG A 56 -3.41 22.61 1.51
C ARG A 56 -2.52 23.30 0.50
N GLY A 57 -2.83 24.57 0.21
CA GLY A 57 -2.11 25.34 -0.79
C GLY A 57 -2.18 24.67 -2.18
N ASN A 58 -1.00 24.29 -2.69
CA ASN A 58 -0.84 23.68 -4.02
C ASN A 58 -0.79 22.14 -3.99
N VAL A 59 -1.00 21.52 -2.83
CA VAL A 59 -0.99 20.06 -2.67
C VAL A 59 -2.41 19.57 -2.36
N ARG A 60 -2.88 18.60 -3.14
CA ARG A 60 -4.13 17.88 -2.91
C ARG A 60 -3.80 16.50 -2.35
N TYR A 61 -4.57 16.10 -1.34
CA TYR A 61 -4.40 14.85 -0.62
C TYR A 61 -5.61 13.96 -0.88
N GLU A 62 -5.37 12.81 -1.52
CA GLU A 62 -6.39 11.78 -1.72
C GLU A 62 -6.03 10.53 -0.91
N ARG A 63 -7.02 9.90 -0.28
CA ARG A 63 -6.81 8.72 0.56
C ARG A 63 -7.55 7.54 0.00
N GLY A 64 -7.01 6.35 0.24
CA GLY A 64 -7.59 5.11 -0.23
C GLY A 64 -7.71 4.97 -1.74
N VAL A 65 -6.78 5.58 -2.48
CA VAL A 65 -6.72 5.52 -3.94
C VAL A 65 -6.39 4.10 -4.39
N ALA A 66 -7.26 3.49 -5.20
CA ALA A 66 -7.00 2.19 -5.80
C ALA A 66 -6.02 2.34 -6.97
N VAL A 67 -4.98 1.50 -7.00
CA VAL A 67 -3.95 1.49 -8.05
C VAL A 67 -3.84 0.11 -8.69
N LYS A 68 -3.53 0.07 -9.98
CA LYS A 68 -3.39 -1.17 -10.74
C LYS A 68 -2.40 -1.01 -11.89
N SER A 69 -1.41 -1.89 -11.94
CA SER A 69 -0.52 -2.04 -13.09
C SER A 69 -0.85 -3.33 -13.84
N GLN A 70 -1.38 -3.20 -15.06
CA GLN A 70 -1.61 -4.37 -15.92
C GLN A 70 -0.29 -4.99 -16.38
N GLN A 71 0.72 -4.18 -16.68
CA GLN A 71 2.03 -4.64 -17.15
C GLN A 71 2.75 -5.47 -16.08
N LEU A 72 2.66 -5.05 -14.81
CA LEU A 72 3.32 -5.74 -13.69
C LEU A 72 2.41 -6.79 -13.03
N GLY A 73 1.13 -6.83 -13.39
CA GLY A 73 0.15 -7.69 -12.72
C GLY A 73 -0.05 -7.33 -11.24
N LEU A 74 -0.01 -6.05 -10.89
CA LEU A 74 -0.13 -5.56 -9.51
C LEU A 74 -1.43 -4.81 -9.28
N THR A 75 -2.00 -4.94 -8.09
CA THR A 75 -3.16 -4.16 -7.64
C THR A 75 -3.04 -3.81 -6.17
N GLY A 76 -3.59 -2.67 -5.75
CA GLY A 76 -3.59 -2.32 -4.34
C GLY A 76 -4.28 -1.00 -4.05
N LYS A 77 -4.04 -0.51 -2.84
CA LYS A 77 -4.59 0.74 -2.31
C LYS A 77 -3.42 1.56 -1.76
N LEU A 78 -3.45 2.86 -2.00
CA LEU A 78 -2.56 3.83 -1.36
C LEU A 78 -3.21 4.31 -0.07
N ASP A 79 -2.44 4.45 1.01
CA ASP A 79 -2.93 5.13 2.22
C ASP A 79 -3.23 6.60 1.91
N LEU A 80 -2.27 7.25 1.25
CA LEU A 80 -2.34 8.64 0.85
C LEU A 80 -1.64 8.85 -0.48
N LEU A 81 -2.21 9.71 -1.31
CA LEU A 81 -1.64 10.23 -2.54
C LEU A 81 -1.55 11.74 -2.42
N GLU A 82 -0.33 12.26 -2.46
CA GLU A 82 -0.08 13.69 -2.58
C GLU A 82 0.01 14.06 -4.07
N ILE A 83 -0.79 15.04 -4.47
CA ILE A 83 -0.87 15.53 -5.84
C ILE A 83 -0.40 16.97 -5.84
N GLU A 84 0.77 17.22 -6.41
CA GLU A 84 1.39 18.54 -6.46
C GLU A 84 1.30 19.19 -7.84
N GLY A 85 0.98 20.48 -7.86
CA GLY A 85 1.03 21.31 -9.07
C GLY A 85 -0.24 21.26 -9.91
N LYS A 86 -0.20 21.96 -11.05
CA LYS A 86 -1.27 21.98 -12.05
C LYS A 86 -0.72 21.39 -13.35
N SER A 87 -1.41 20.38 -13.87
CA SER A 87 -1.18 19.64 -15.12
C SER A 87 0.11 19.97 -15.91
N PRO A 88 1.07 19.02 -16.02
CA PRO A 88 1.06 17.71 -15.39
C PRO A 88 1.24 17.83 -13.87
N ALA A 89 0.42 17.11 -13.12
CA ALA A 89 0.58 17.00 -11.67
C ALA A 89 1.64 15.95 -11.36
N ASN A 90 2.39 16.15 -10.28
CA ASN A 90 3.26 15.13 -9.71
C ASN A 90 2.47 14.31 -8.69
N TYR A 91 2.63 13.00 -8.74
CA TYR A 91 1.92 12.04 -7.89
C TYR A 91 2.91 11.37 -6.94
N PHE A 92 2.72 11.56 -5.64
CA PHE A 92 3.56 10.98 -4.61
C PHE A 92 2.73 10.06 -3.71
N PRO A 93 2.84 8.73 -3.88
CA PRO A 93 2.25 7.81 -2.92
C PRO A 93 2.97 7.96 -1.57
N VAL A 94 2.19 7.89 -0.50
CA VAL A 94 2.67 7.95 0.88
C VAL A 94 2.07 6.77 1.62
N GLU A 95 2.95 5.95 2.21
CA GLU A 95 2.60 4.78 3.02
C GLU A 95 2.88 5.10 4.50
N TYR A 96 1.87 5.00 5.35
CA TYR A 96 2.02 5.25 6.78
C TYR A 96 2.40 3.96 7.51
N LYS A 97 3.52 3.98 8.24
CA LYS A 97 3.92 2.89 9.13
C LYS A 97 3.97 3.37 10.59
N ARG A 98 3.48 2.53 11.51
CA ARG A 98 3.57 2.81 12.95
C ARG A 98 4.91 2.36 13.51
N GLY A 99 5.53 3.22 14.31
CA GLY A 99 6.73 2.88 15.08
C GLY A 99 8.02 3.20 14.34
N LYS A 100 9.11 2.54 14.72
CA LYS A 100 10.41 2.76 14.07
C LYS A 100 10.41 2.10 12.69
N PRO A 101 11.09 2.72 11.69
CA PRO A 101 11.34 2.06 10.41
C PRO A 101 11.94 0.68 10.61
N LYS A 102 11.56 -0.27 9.75
CA LYS A 102 12.20 -1.58 9.69
C LYS A 102 13.67 -1.40 9.27
N ILE A 103 14.54 -2.29 9.75
CA ILE A 103 15.97 -2.28 9.40
C ILE A 103 16.12 -2.57 7.90
N GLU A 104 15.34 -3.52 7.41
CA GLU A 104 15.31 -3.94 6.02
C GLU A 104 14.26 -3.14 5.21
N ASP A 105 14.41 -3.19 3.89
CA ASP A 105 13.64 -2.38 2.95
C ASP A 105 12.26 -2.94 2.59
N TRP A 106 11.70 -3.86 3.38
CA TRP A 106 10.43 -4.52 3.04
C TRP A 106 9.27 -3.52 2.87
N ASP A 107 9.19 -2.51 3.73
CA ASP A 107 8.17 -1.44 3.61
C ASP A 107 8.40 -0.59 2.35
N LYS A 108 9.66 -0.38 1.96
CA LYS A 108 9.99 0.38 0.74
C LYS A 108 9.61 -0.39 -0.52
N ILE A 109 9.69 -1.73 -0.51
CA ILE A 109 9.22 -2.56 -1.63
C ILE A 109 7.74 -2.29 -1.92
N GLN A 110 6.91 -2.18 -0.88
CA GLN A 110 5.50 -1.83 -1.02
C GLN A 110 5.32 -0.46 -1.66
N LEU A 111 6.01 0.56 -1.13
CA LEU A 111 5.91 1.93 -1.62
C LEU A 111 6.41 2.11 -3.06
N CYS A 112 7.50 1.43 -3.42
CA CYS A 112 8.00 1.41 -4.80
C CYS A 112 6.99 0.75 -5.74
N ALA A 113 6.40 -0.38 -5.34
CA ALA A 113 5.37 -1.05 -6.15
C ALA A 113 4.12 -0.19 -6.33
N GLN A 114 3.71 0.56 -5.30
CA GLN A 114 2.65 1.58 -5.39
C GLN A 114 3.00 2.67 -6.40
N ALA A 115 4.22 3.21 -6.38
CA ALA A 115 4.67 4.25 -7.31
C ALA A 115 4.84 3.77 -8.76
N MET A 116 5.01 2.46 -8.97
CA MET A 116 5.09 1.84 -10.30
C MET A 116 3.72 1.49 -10.91
N CYS A 117 2.64 1.65 -10.14
CA CYS A 117 1.27 1.45 -10.61
C CYS A 117 0.65 2.77 -11.05
#